data_AF-A0A967L0E7-F1
#
_entry.id   AF-A0A967L0E7-F1
#
_cell.length_a   1.000
_cell.length_b   1.000
_cell.length_c   1.000
_cell.angle_alpha   90.00
_cell.angle_beta   90.00
_cell.angle_gamma   90.00
#
_symmetry.space_group_name_H-M   'P 1'
#
loop_
_entity.id
_entity.type
_entity.pdbx_description
1 polymer ?
#
loop_
_entity_poly.entity_id
_entity_poly.type
_entity_poly.pdbx_seq_one_letter_code
_entity_poly.pdbx_strand_id
1 'polypeptide(L)' 'YLVGVDLSRAMLEIAKRSRLYDELKQMDLIAFLRANSNAFDILVSADTFVYLGDLRPVFAAAVSAIRKDGV' A
#
# COMPACT_ATOMS: atom_id res chain seq x y z
N TYR A 1 -8.16 -10.98 2.21
CA TYR A 1 -8.47 -9.68 1.61
C TYR A 1 -7.15 -8.98 1.31
N LEU A 2 -6.82 -8.75 0.05
CA LEU A 2 -5.57 -8.17 -0.43
C LEU A 2 -5.84 -6.96 -1.32
N VAL A 3 -5.23 -5.83 -0.97
CA VAL A 3 -5.30 -4.58 -1.75
C VAL A 3 -3.93 -4.26 -2.29
N GLY A 4 -3.81 -4.11 -3.61
CA GLY A 4 -2.62 -3.58 -4.26
C GLY A 4 -2.77 -2.08 -4.54
N VAL A 5 -1.75 -1.29 -4.22
CA VAL A 5 -1.74 0.16 -4.43
C VAL A 5 -0.48 0.56 -5.17
N ASP A 6 -0.64 1.27 -6.28
CA ASP A 6 0.49 1.77 -7.08
C ASP A 6 0.05 3.03 -7.83
N LEU A 7 0.94 4.02 -8.01
CA LEU A 7 0.68 5.18 -8.86
C LEU A 7 0.72 4.82 -10.35
N SER A 8 1.50 3.79 -10.71
CA SER A 8 1.69 3.29 -12.05
C SER A 8 0.51 2.44 -12.49
N ARG A 9 -0.29 2.98 -13.42
CA ARG A 9 -1.33 2.21 -14.11
C ARG A 9 -0.78 0.96 -14.78
N ALA A 10 0.43 1.03 -15.34
CA ALA A 10 1.05 -0.11 -16.01
C ALA A 10 1.32 -1.26 -15.03
N MET A 11 1.81 -0.95 -13.82
CA MET A 11 2.03 -1.96 -12.78
C MET A 11 0.72 -2.57 -12.29
N LEU A 12 -0.34 -1.78 -12.15
CA LEU A 12 -1.65 -2.31 -11.79
C LEU A 12 -2.25 -3.24 -12.85
N GLU A 13 -2.04 -2.96 -14.14
CA GLU A 13 -2.47 -3.88 -15.20
C GLU A 13 -1.69 -5.20 -15.17
N ILE A 14 -0.41 -5.17 -14.77
CA ILE A 14 0.37 -6.40 -14.53
C ILE A 14 -0.18 -7.15 -13.31
N ALA A 15 -0.40 -6.45 -12.19
CA ALA A 15 -0.94 -7.03 -10.97
C ALA A 15 -2.33 -7.66 -11.19
N LYS A 16 -3.19 -7.03 -11.98
CA LYS A 16 -4.52 -7.54 -12.34
C LYS A 16 -4.46 -8.90 -13.02
N ARG A 17 -3.41 -9.17 -13.81
CA ARG A 17 -3.22 -10.45 -14.51
C ARG A 17 -2.92 -11.61 -13.57
N SER A 18 -2.34 -11.34 -12.38
CA SER A 18 -2.05 -12.38 -11.39
C SER A 18 -3.31 -12.93 -10.73
N ARG A 19 -4.40 -12.14 -10.71
CA ARG A 19 -5.67 -12.46 -10.02
C ARG A 19 -5.52 -12.77 -8.53
N LEU A 20 -4.44 -12.29 -7.90
CA LEU A 20 -4.17 -12.50 -6.47
C LEU A 20 -4.81 -11.43 -5.58
N TYR A 21 -5.07 -10.24 -6.12
CA TYR A 21 -5.60 -9.11 -5.38
C TYR A 21 -7.13 -9.07 -5.45
N ASP A 22 -7.77 -8.81 -4.31
CA ASP A 22 -9.20 -8.54 -4.24
C ASP A 22 -9.50 -7.13 -4.78
N GLU A 23 -8.62 -6.16 -4.48
CA GLU A 23 -8.73 -4.79 -4.97
C GLU A 23 -7.39 -4.23 -5.47
N LEU A 24 -7.46 -3.37 -6.48
CA LEU A 24 -6.33 -2.61 -7.00
C LEU A 24 -6.69 -1.11 -7.01
N LYS A 25 -5.84 -0.28 -6.44
CA LYS A 25 -6.05 1.18 -6.35
C LYS A 25 -4.91 1.93 -7.02
N GLN A 26 -5.25 2.77 -8.00
CA GLN A 26 -4.30 3.73 -8.55
C GLN A 26 -4.28 4.99 -7.70
N MET A 27 -3.36 5.07 -6.74
CA MET A 27 -3.35 6.13 -5.73
C MET A 27 -1.96 6.32 -5.15
N ASP A 28 -1.70 7.51 -4.62
CA ASP A 28 -0.53 7.74 -3.76
C ASP A 28 -0.59 6.86 -2.51
N LEU A 29 0.53 6.20 -2.20
CA LEU A 29 0.63 5.25 -1.09
C LEU A 29 0.34 5.92 0.26
N ILE A 30 0.89 7.11 0.51
CA ILE A 30 0.73 7.80 1.80
C ILE A 30 -0.72 8.26 1.97
N ALA A 31 -1.32 8.81 0.92
CA ALA A 31 -2.73 9.19 0.92
C ALA A 31 -3.64 7.98 1.18
N PHE A 32 -3.37 6.84 0.52
CA PHE A 32 -4.12 5.61 0.75
C PHE A 32 -4.02 5.13 2.20
N LEU A 33 -2.81 5.06 2.76
CA LEU A 33 -2.60 4.62 4.15
C LEU A 33 -3.33 5.53 5.14
N ARG A 34 -3.25 6.85 4.97
CA ARG A 34 -3.94 7.83 5.83
C ARG A 34 -5.46 7.75 5.78
N ALA A 35 -6.02 7.31 4.65
CA ALA A 35 -7.47 7.14 4.50
C ALA A 35 -7.99 5.83 5.13
N ASN A 36 -7.10 4.90 5.52
CA ASN A 36 -7.46 3.55 5.94
C ASN A 36 -6.84 3.20 7.31
N SER A 37 -7.21 3.94 8.36
CA SER A 37 -6.69 3.70 9.72
C SER A 37 -7.15 2.36 10.30
N ASN A 38 -6.24 1.64 10.99
CA ASN A 38 -6.51 0.37 11.67
C ASN A 38 -7.22 -0.67 10.76
N ALA A 39 -6.84 -0.72 9.49
CA ALA A 39 -7.53 -1.47 8.45
C ALA A 39 -6.81 -2.76 8.04
N PHE A 40 -5.50 -2.87 8.25
CA PHE A 40 -4.68 -3.97 7.71
C PHE A 40 -3.94 -4.73 8.80
N ASP A 41 -3.89 -6.05 8.66
CA ASP A 41 -3.10 -6.93 9.54
C ASP A 41 -1.66 -7.08 9.05
N ILE A 42 -1.41 -6.88 7.75
CA ILE A 42 -0.09 -6.98 7.13
C ILE A 42 0.07 -5.83 6.12
N LEU A 43 1.22 -5.16 6.15
CA LEU A 43 1.65 -4.20 5.12
C LEU A 43 2.90 -4.72 4.41
N VAL A 44 2.85 -4.80 3.08
CA VAL A 44 3.98 -5.23 2.25
C VAL A 44 4.39 -4.10 1.32
N SER A 45 5.68 -3.76 1.33
CA SER A 45 6.30 -2.84 0.38
C SER A 45 7.23 -3.64 -0.52
N ALA A 46 6.98 -3.64 -1.83
CA ALA A 46 7.77 -4.38 -2.81
C ALA A 46 8.31 -3.41 -3.87
N ASP A 47 9.63 -3.19 -3.84
CA ASP A 47 10.32 -2.23 -4.73
C ASP A 47 9.63 -0.85 -4.78
N THR A 48 9.20 -0.33 -3.62
CA THR A 48 8.49 0.96 -3.56
C THR A 48 9.30 2.04 -2.85
N PHE A 49 9.97 1.71 -1.74
CA PHE A 49 10.66 2.70 -0.91
C PHE A 49 11.83 3.40 -1.60
N VAL A 50 12.45 2.77 -2.61
CA VAL A 50 13.55 3.39 -3.38
C VAL A 50 13.10 4.60 -4.19
N TYR A 51 11.80 4.72 -4.46
CA TYR A 51 11.20 5.84 -5.18
C TYR A 51 10.70 6.95 -4.23
N LEU A 52 10.81 6.75 -2.93
CA LEU A 52 10.45 7.74 -1.92
C LEU A 52 11.73 8.46 -1.46
N GLY A 53 11.68 9.79 -1.40
CA GLY A 53 12.77 10.59 -0.83
C GLY A 53 12.84 10.42 0.69
N ASP A 54 11.98 11.15 1.40
CA ASP A 54 11.83 11.01 2.84
C ASP A 54 10.88 9.86 3.18
N LEU A 55 11.35 8.86 3.95
CA LEU A 55 10.55 7.71 4.38
C LEU A 55 9.73 7.96 5.64
N ARG A 56 10.01 9.02 6.41
CA ARG A 56 9.27 9.30 7.66
C ARG A 56 7.75 9.41 7.43
N PRO A 57 7.25 10.09 6.38
CA PRO A 57 5.81 10.19 6.13
C PRO A 57 5.13 8.86 5.85
N VAL A 58 5.79 7.94 5.12
CA VAL A 58 5.20 6.63 4.78
C VAL A 58 5.15 5.73 6.01
N PHE A 59 6.18 5.71 6.85
CA PHE A 59 6.15 4.93 8.09
C PHE A 59 5.12 5.48 9.08
N ALA A 60 5.00 6.80 9.22
CA ALA A 60 3.96 7.40 10.06
C ALA A 60 2.55 7.03 9.58
N ALA A 61 2.31 7.02 8.26
CA ALA A 61 1.04 6.60 7.69
C ALA A 61 0.80 5.08 7.85
N ALA A 62 1.84 4.26 7.68
CA ALA A 62 1.76 2.81 7.86
C ALA A 62 1.37 2.43 9.29
N VAL A 63 1.98 3.06 10.29
CA VAL A 63 1.64 2.87 11.72
C VAL A 63 0.17 3.21 12.00
N SER A 64 -0.39 4.21 11.32
CA SER A 64 -1.82 4.55 11.47
C SER A 64 -2.74 3.53 10.79
N ALA A 65 -2.30 2.96 9.66
CA ALA A 65 -3.10 2.07 8.83
C ALA A 65 -3.11 0.62 9.35
N ILE A 66 -2.05 0.21 10.04
CA ILE A 66 -1.91 -1.13 10.56
C ILE A 66 -2.73 -1.33 11.83
N ARG A 67 -3.27 -2.54 12.01
CA ARG A 67 -3.98 -2.92 13.22
C ARG A 67 -3.03 -3.20 14.36
N LYS A 68 -3.58 -3.17 15.57
CA LYS A 68 -2.88 -3.72 16.74
C LYS A 68 -2.44 -5.16 16.43
N ASP A 69 -1.18 -5.45 16.73
CA ASP A 69 -0.51 -6.74 16.49
C ASP A 69 -0.29 -7.09 15.00
N GLY A 70 -0.55 -6.15 14.07
CA GLY A 70 -0.21 -6.31 12.65
C GLY A 70 1.28 -6.13 12.35
N VAL A 71 1.71 -6.60 11.18
CA VAL A 71 3.12 -6.64 10.71
C VAL A 71 3.37 -5.73 9.50
#